data_AF-A0A357R1S9-F1
#
_entry.id   AF-A0A357R1S9-F1
#
_cell.length_a   1.000
_cell.length_b   1.000
_cell.length_c   1.000
_cell.angle_alpha   90.00
_cell.angle_beta   90.00
_cell.angle_gamma   90.00
#
_symmetry.space_group_name_H-M   'P 1'
#
loop_
_entity.id
_entity.type
_entity.pdbx_description
1 polymer ?
#
loop_
_entity_poly.entity_id
_entity_poly.type
_entity_poly.pdbx_seq_one_letter_code
_entity_poly.pdbx_strand_id
1 'polypeptide(L)'
;PSLVIQVVPQRYYPEGDLLANPLGRVNEIDRLGVEGLERKWDDYLQGTDGFSVIQVNVDNRPVGDAVSSTRAVPGDNLHLTI
;
A
#
# COMPACT_ATOMS: atom_id res chain seq x y z
N PRO A 1 18.59 15.95 14.50
CA PRO A 1 17.45 15.88 13.56
C PRO A 1 17.61 14.65 12.65
N SER A 2 16.63 13.74 12.68
CA SER A 2 16.64 12.55 11.81
C SER A 2 15.55 12.72 10.74
N LEU A 3 15.91 12.56 9.47
CA LEU A 3 15.00 12.52 8.34
C LEU A 3 15.05 11.10 7.78
N VAL A 4 13.89 10.45 7.65
CA VAL A 4 13.76 9.11 7.06
C VAL A 4 12.92 9.24 5.81
N ILE A 5 13.42 8.73 4.69
CA ILE A 5 12.68 8.68 3.43
C ILE A 5 12.04 7.31 3.32
N GLN A 6 10.73 7.27 3.14
CA GLN A 6 9.97 6.05 2.91
C GLN A 6 9.21 6.17 1.60
N VAL A 7 9.29 5.12 0.78
CA VAL A 7 8.49 5.01 -0.44
C VAL A 7 7.16 4.38 -0.05
N VAL A 8 6.06 5.07 -0.34
CA VAL A 8 4.69 4.59 -0.13
C VAL A 8 3.97 4.65 -1.48
N PRO A 9 3.34 3.55 -1.94
CA PRO A 9 2.62 3.56 -3.21
C PRO A 9 1.46 4.56 -3.14
N GLN A 10 1.16 5.25 -4.25
CA GLN A 10 0.00 6.16 -4.43
C GLN A 10 -0.97 5.61 -5.49
N ARG A 11 -2.29 5.61 -5.23
CA ARG A 11 -3.29 5.11 -6.18
C ARG A 11 -3.57 6.21 -7.20
N TYR A 12 -3.59 5.85 -8.47
CA TYR A 12 -3.78 6.78 -9.59
C TYR A 12 -4.97 6.34 -10.43
N TYR A 13 -5.89 7.26 -10.70
CA TYR A 13 -7.13 7.05 -11.47
C TYR A 13 -7.06 7.86 -12.78
N PRO A 14 -6.58 7.27 -13.89
CA PRO A 14 -6.35 8.01 -15.15
C PRO A 14 -7.62 8.65 -15.72
N GLU A 15 -8.74 7.94 -15.64
CA GLU A 15 -10.03 8.36 -16.21
C GLU A 15 -10.84 9.28 -15.28
N GLY A 16 -10.32 9.56 -14.08
CA GLY A 16 -10.92 10.45 -13.09
C GLY A 16 -12.43 10.23 -12.90
N ASP A 17 -13.20 11.27 -13.22
CA ASP A 17 -14.65 11.33 -13.00
C ASP A 17 -15.45 10.30 -13.79
N LEU A 18 -14.95 9.83 -14.95
CA LEU A 18 -15.68 8.88 -15.80
C LEU A 18 -15.96 7.56 -15.08
N LEU A 19 -15.01 7.12 -14.25
CA LEU A 19 -15.10 5.86 -13.50
C LEU A 19 -15.15 6.06 -11.99
N ALA A 20 -15.26 7.30 -11.49
CA ALA A 20 -15.23 7.60 -10.06
C ALA A 20 -16.26 6.79 -9.25
N ASN A 21 -17.49 6.67 -9.75
CA ASN A 21 -18.54 5.88 -9.08
C ASN A 21 -18.33 4.36 -9.16
N PRO A 22 -18.16 3.75 -10.36
CA PRO A 22 -18.00 2.30 -10.45
C PRO A 22 -16.68 1.82 -9.85
N LEU A 23 -15.56 2.49 -10.10
CA LEU A 23 -14.26 2.10 -9.57
C LEU A 23 -14.17 2.42 -8.08
N GLY A 24 -14.62 3.60 -7.69
CA GLY A 24 -14.50 4.12 -6.34
C GLY A 24 -13.13 4.66 -6.03
N ARG A 25 -12.77 4.63 -4.74
CA ARG A 25 -11.50 5.14 -4.24
C ARG A 25 -10.97 4.29 -3.10
N VAL A 26 -9.68 4.49 -2.82
CA VAL A 26 -9.02 4.02 -1.59
C VAL A 26 -8.87 5.20 -0.64
N ASN A 27 -8.73 4.94 0.65
CA ASN A 27 -8.37 6.01 1.58
C ASN A 27 -6.86 6.35 1.50
N GLU A 28 -6.49 7.52 2.01
CA GLU A 28 -5.11 7.99 1.97
C GLU A 28 -4.23 7.43 3.10
N ILE A 29 -4.84 6.99 4.21
CA ILE A 29 -4.13 6.61 5.43
C ILE A 29 -3.68 5.14 5.37
N ASP A 30 -4.61 4.22 5.11
CA ASP A 30 -4.37 2.77 5.20
C ASP A 30 -4.51 2.05 3.85
N ARG A 31 -4.89 2.77 2.80
CA ARG A 31 -5.01 2.28 1.42
C ARG A 31 -6.13 1.29 1.16
N LEU A 32 -7.07 1.17 2.09
CA LEU A 32 -8.22 0.31 1.94
C LEU A 32 -9.27 0.95 1.02
N GLY A 33 -9.90 0.10 0.20
CA GLY A 33 -11.01 0.46 -0.66
C GLY A 33 -12.23 0.90 0.16
N VAL A 34 -12.72 2.13 -0.08
CA VAL A 34 -13.85 2.70 0.68
C VAL A 34 -15.17 2.66 -0.07
N GLU A 35 -15.13 2.62 -1.40
CA GLU A 35 -16.33 2.57 -2.26
C GLU A 35 -16.06 1.82 -3.58
N GLY A 36 -17.12 1.58 -4.36
CA GLY A 36 -17.03 0.99 -5.69
C GLY A 36 -16.38 -0.39 -5.71
N LEU A 37 -15.65 -0.66 -6.80
CA LEU A 37 -14.88 -1.88 -7.00
C LEU A 37 -13.67 -1.97 -6.07
N GLU A 38 -13.03 -0.85 -5.73
CA GLU A 38 -11.92 -0.80 -4.77
C GLU A 38 -12.33 -1.45 -3.44
N ARG A 39 -13.51 -1.08 -2.89
CA ARG A 39 -14.02 -1.71 -1.66
C ARG A 39 -14.48 -3.15 -1.85
N LYS A 40 -15.15 -3.44 -2.98
CA LYS A 40 -15.72 -4.77 -3.21
C LYS A 40 -14.63 -5.85 -3.32
N TRP A 41 -13.49 -5.49 -3.90
CA TRP A 41 -12.38 -6.40 -4.18
C TRP A 41 -11.13 -6.07 -3.36
N ASP A 42 -11.27 -5.33 -2.27
CA ASP A 42 -10.15 -4.88 -1.44
C ASP A 42 -9.25 -6.05 -1.00
N ASP A 43 -9.88 -7.14 -0.52
CA ASP A 43 -9.19 -8.36 -0.11
C ASP A 43 -8.34 -9.00 -1.23
N TYR A 44 -8.76 -8.83 -2.50
CA TYR A 44 -8.04 -9.34 -3.68
C TYR A 44 -6.96 -8.36 -4.15
N LEU A 45 -7.19 -7.06 -4.01
CA LEU A 45 -6.34 -5.97 -4.51
C LEU A 45 -5.22 -5.58 -3.54
N GLN A 46 -5.41 -5.76 -2.23
CA GLN A 46 -4.46 -5.28 -1.20
C GLN A 46 -3.15 -6.08 -1.16
N GLY A 47 -3.21 -7.39 -1.45
CA GLY A 47 -2.07 -8.30 -1.31
C GLY A 47 -1.81 -8.70 0.15
N THR A 48 -0.54 -8.84 0.52
CA THR A 48 -0.15 -9.20 1.88
C THR A 48 1.10 -8.45 2.30
N ASP A 49 1.04 -7.84 3.47
CA ASP A 49 2.15 -7.06 4.03
C ASP A 49 3.40 -7.92 4.28
N GLY A 50 4.55 -7.34 3.93
CA GLY A 50 5.85 -7.82 4.37
C GLY A 50 6.24 -7.19 5.70
N PHE A 51 7.42 -7.56 6.21
CA PHE A 51 7.99 -6.89 7.39
C PHE A 51 9.51 -6.91 7.33
N SER A 52 10.14 -5.99 8.06
CA SER A 52 11.60 -5.95 8.23
C SER A 52 11.95 -5.74 9.70
N VAL A 53 12.89 -6.54 10.19
CA VAL A 53 13.44 -6.45 11.54
C VAL A 53 14.74 -5.65 11.46
N ILE A 54 14.75 -4.47 12.07
CA ILE A 54 15.92 -3.59 12.11
C ILE A 54 16.51 -3.52 13.52
N GLN A 55 17.83 -3.38 13.61
CA GLN A 55 18.47 -3.06 14.89
C GLN A 55 18.40 -1.56 15.12
N VAL A 56 18.15 -1.16 16.36
CA VAL A 56 18.14 0.23 16.78
C VAL A 56 19.13 0.46 17.91
N ASN A 57 19.75 1.63 17.94
CA ASN A 57 20.62 2.03 19.05
C ASN A 57 19.79 2.51 20.25
N VAL A 58 20.49 2.90 21.34
CA VAL A 58 19.88 3.47 22.55
C VAL A 58 19.05 4.73 22.32
N ASP A 59 19.29 5.44 21.22
CA ASP A 59 18.56 6.64 20.79
C ASP A 59 17.41 6.32 19.81
N ASN A 60 17.06 5.03 19.66
CA ASN A 60 16.04 4.50 18.76
C ASN A 60 16.27 4.83 17.27
N ARG A 61 17.54 4.91 16.85
CA ARG A 61 17.93 5.11 15.45
C ARG A 61 18.30 3.77 14.81
N PRO A 62 17.84 3.50 13.57
CA PRO A 62 18.24 2.31 12.82
C PRO A 62 19.76 2.24 12.69
N VAL A 63 20.34 1.05 12.92
CA VAL A 63 21.77 0.78 12.75
C VAL A 63 21.95 -0.39 11.79
N GLY A 64 22.62 -0.14 10.67
CA GLY A 64 22.89 -1.15 9.65
C GLY A 64 21.65 -1.56 8.86
N ASP A 65 21.78 -2.68 8.14
CA ASP A 65 20.72 -3.26 7.32
C ASP A 65 19.73 -4.09 8.17
N ALA A 66 18.59 -4.45 7.57
CA ALA A 66 17.62 -5.32 8.22
C ALA A 66 18.23 -6.69 8.54
N VAL A 67 18.03 -7.15 9.78
CA VAL A 67 18.48 -8.46 10.28
C VAL A 67 17.71 -9.59 9.60
N SER A 68 16.43 -9.35 9.33
CA SER A 68 15.55 -10.27 8.63
C SER A 68 14.43 -9.48 7.96
N SER A 69 13.97 -9.94 6.81
CA SER A 69 12.88 -9.32 6.09
C SER A 69 12.03 -10.36 5.37
N THR A 70 10.71 -10.22 5.46
CA THR A 70 9.76 -10.91 4.60
C THR A 70 9.26 -9.92 3.56
N ARG A 71 9.38 -10.28 2.27
CA ARG A 71 8.88 -9.43 1.19
C ARG A 71 7.36 -9.39 1.21
N ALA A 72 6.79 -8.21 0.94
CA ALA A 72 5.36 -8.09 0.69
C ALA A 72 4.96 -8.84 -0.58
N VAL A 73 3.75 -9.36 -0.59
CA VAL A 73 3.13 -9.99 -1.77
C VAL A 73 2.17 -8.97 -2.37
N PRO A 74 2.34 -8.57 -3.64
CA PRO A 74 1.39 -7.66 -4.27
C PRO A 74 0.01 -8.32 -4.40
N GLY A 75 -1.04 -7.51 -4.32
CA GLY A 75 -2.39 -7.96 -4.66
C GLY A 75 -2.52 -8.29 -6.14
N ASP A 76 -3.64 -8.93 -6.46
CA ASP A 76 -3.89 -9.41 -7.80
C ASP A 76 -4.48 -8.34 -8.73
N ASN A 77 -4.29 -8.53 -10.03
CA ASN A 77 -4.85 -7.65 -11.04
C ASN A 77 -6.33 -7.97 -11.30
N LEU A 78 -7.17 -6.95 -11.29
CA LEU A 78 -8.59 -7.08 -11.64
C LEU A 78 -8.81 -6.62 -13.10
N HIS A 79 -9.26 -7.53 -13.96
CA HIS A 79 -9.69 -7.22 -15.31
C HIS A 79 -11.21 -6.97 -15.34
N LEU A 80 -11.61 -5.77 -15.72
CA LEU A 80 -13.02 -5.40 -15.81
C LEU A 80 -13.60 -5.77 -17.17
N THR A 81 -14.92 -5.89 -17.23
CA THR A 81 -15.67 -6.16 -18.48
C THR A 81 -15.91 -4.91 -19.32
N ILE A 82 -15.54 -3.73 -18.80
CA ILE A 82 -15.74 -2.42 -19.41
C ILE A 82 -14.47 -1.93 -20.10
#